data_AF-A0A3B0Z615-F1
#
_entry.id   AF-A0A3B0Z615-F1
#
_cell.length_a   1.000
_cell.length_b   1.000
_cell.length_c   1.000
_cell.angle_alpha   90.00
_cell.angle_beta   90.00
_cell.angle_gamma   90.00
#
_symmetry.space_group_name_H-M   'P 1'
#
loop_
_entity.id
_entity.type
_entity.pdbx_description
1 polymer ?
#
loop_
_entity_poly.entity_id
_entity_poly.type
_entity_poly.pdbx_seq_one_letter_code
_entity_poly.pdbx_strand_id
1 'polypeptide(L)' 'MENTQPAYDVDQGDSDEYRVAPHNIEAEQALLGAILINNDAFDRIASFLEVGHFYEPLHARIFEAVSKLISGGHI' A
#
# COMPACT_ATOMS: atom_id res chain seq x y z
N MET A 1 15.35 -49.26 26.08
CA MET A 1 13.99 -48.88 25.69
C MET A 1 13.89 -47.39 25.87
N GLU A 2 13.67 -46.70 24.76
CA GLU A 2 13.33 -45.29 24.54
C GLU A 2 14.17 -44.16 25.18
N ASN A 3 15.01 -43.55 24.34
CA ASN A 3 15.46 -42.17 24.48
C ASN A 3 14.30 -41.25 24.10
N THR A 4 13.61 -40.66 25.06
CA THR A 4 12.66 -39.59 24.74
C THR A 4 13.34 -38.24 24.85
N GLN A 5 13.92 -37.78 23.73
CA GLN A 5 13.95 -36.34 23.46
C GLN A 5 12.58 -35.94 22.91
N PRO A 6 11.84 -35.01 23.52
CA PRO A 6 10.90 -34.22 22.76
C PRO A 6 11.71 -33.12 22.06
N ALA A 7 12.00 -33.34 20.78
CA ALA A 7 12.37 -32.27 19.87
C ALA A 7 11.11 -31.42 19.62
N TYR A 8 10.96 -30.36 20.43
CA TYR A 8 10.16 -29.22 20.00
C TYR A 8 11.15 -28.17 19.49
N ASP A 9 11.61 -28.37 18.26
CA ASP A 9 12.05 -27.24 17.45
C ASP A 9 10.80 -26.39 17.25
N VAL A 10 10.69 -25.31 18.03
CA VAL A 10 9.77 -24.24 17.73
C VAL A 10 10.27 -23.62 16.43
N ASP A 11 9.74 -24.12 15.32
CA ASP A 11 9.75 -23.43 14.04
C ASP A 11 9.16 -22.04 14.28
N GLN A 12 10.04 -21.07 14.53
CA GLN A 12 9.72 -19.65 14.57
C GLN A 12 9.58 -19.19 13.12
N GLY A 13 8.67 -19.85 12.41
CA GLY A 13 8.25 -19.51 11.05
C GLY A 13 7.44 -18.23 11.10
N ASP A 14 8.13 -17.13 10.85
CA ASP A 14 7.67 -15.84 10.34
C ASP A 14 6.15 -15.77 10.06
N SER A 15 5.36 -15.43 11.07
CA SER A 15 3.89 -15.39 10.97
C SER A 15 3.34 -14.05 10.46
N ASP A 16 4.22 -13.17 9.97
CA ASP A 16 3.85 -11.82 9.52
C ASP A 16 3.56 -11.75 8.00
N GLU A 17 4.16 -12.61 7.17
CA GLU A 17 3.89 -12.61 5.71
C GLU A 17 2.46 -13.04 5.36
N TYR A 18 1.82 -13.87 6.19
CA TYR A 18 0.49 -14.41 5.91
C TYR A 18 -0.69 -13.50 6.31
N ARG A 19 -0.42 -12.32 6.89
CA ARG A 19 -1.47 -11.36 7.30
C ARG A 19 -1.50 -10.06 6.51
N VAL A 20 -0.69 -9.93 5.47
CA VAL A 20 -0.64 -8.72 4.66
C VAL A 20 -1.76 -8.74 3.61
N ALA A 21 -2.54 -7.66 3.53
CA ALA A 21 -3.52 -7.51 2.48
C ALA A 21 -2.83 -7.53 1.09
N PRO A 22 -3.45 -8.14 0.07
CA PRO A 22 -2.90 -8.10 -1.28
C PRO A 22 -2.65 -6.66 -1.73
N HIS A 23 -1.47 -6.39 -2.25
CA HIS A 23 -1.05 -5.06 -2.70
C HIS A 23 -0.27 -5.14 -4.01
N ASN A 24 -0.17 -4.02 -4.73
CA ASN A 24 0.60 -3.93 -5.97
C ASN A 24 1.28 -2.56 -6.06
N ILE A 25 2.59 -2.55 -5.79
CA ILE A 25 3.43 -1.34 -5.80
C ILE A 25 3.48 -0.69 -7.19
N GLU A 26 3.54 -1.48 -8.26
CA GLU A 26 3.58 -0.96 -9.64
C GLU A 26 2.28 -0.27 -10.02
N ALA A 27 1.14 -0.82 -9.57
CA ALA A 27 -0.17 -0.21 -9.80
C ALA A 27 -0.29 1.14 -9.06
N GLU A 28 0.19 1.23 -7.82
CA GLU A 28 0.23 2.49 -7.08
C GLU A 28 1.11 3.54 -7.77
N GLN A 29 2.30 3.15 -8.24
CA GLN A 29 3.19 4.05 -8.99
C GLN A 29 2.57 4.52 -10.30
N ALA A 30 1.97 3.61 -11.08
CA ALA A 30 1.30 3.94 -12.33
C ALA A 30 0.13 4.91 -12.10
N LEU A 31 -0.63 4.70 -11.01
CA LEU A 31 -1.71 5.59 -10.63
C LEU A 31 -1.20 7.00 -10.28
N LEU A 32 -0.18 7.10 -9.43
CA LEU A 32 0.43 8.38 -9.07
C LEU A 32 0.98 9.10 -10.31
N GLY A 33 1.65 8.37 -11.20
CA GLY A 33 2.14 8.91 -12.47
C GLY A 33 1.00 9.42 -13.35
N ALA A 34 -0.11 8.70 -13.44
CA ALA A 34 -1.27 9.11 -14.23
C ALA A 34 -1.90 10.41 -13.70
N ILE A 35 -2.05 10.56 -12.38
CA ILE A 35 -2.58 11.78 -11.77
C ILE A 35 -1.64 12.96 -12.01
N LEU A 36 -0.33 12.78 -11.84
CA LEU A 36 0.66 13.85 -12.04
C LEU A 36 0.76 14.32 -13.51
N ILE A 37 0.49 13.44 -14.46
CA ILE A 37 0.47 13.79 -15.90
C ILE A 37 -0.86 14.45 -16.29
N ASN A 38 -1.96 14.01 -15.69
CA ASN A 38 -3.30 14.49 -15.98
C ASN A 38 -4.12 14.61 -14.69
N ASN A 39 -4.21 15.82 -14.17
CA ASN A 39 -4.94 16.10 -12.94
C ASN A 39 -6.44 15.75 -13.04
N ASP A 40 -7.06 15.78 -14.23
CA ASP A 40 -8.46 15.37 -14.44
C ASP A 40 -8.68 13.87 -14.14
N ALA A 41 -7.62 13.07 -14.13
CA ALA A 41 -7.71 11.66 -13.73
C ALA A 41 -8.05 11.51 -12.24
N PHE A 42 -7.72 12.52 -11.41
CA PHE A 42 -8.04 12.54 -9.99
C PHE A 42 -9.56 12.51 -9.74
N ASP A 43 -10.34 13.29 -10.49
CA ASP A 43 -11.79 13.39 -10.29
C ASP A 43 -12.52 12.05 -10.47
N ARG A 44 -11.94 11.15 -11.28
CA ARG A 44 -12.51 9.82 -11.54
C ARG A 44 -12.38 8.86 -10.35
N ILE A 45 -11.42 9.12 -9.47
CA ILE A 45 -11.07 8.23 -8.35
C ILE A 45 -11.34 8.86 -6.98
N ALA A 46 -11.47 10.19 -6.91
CA ALA A 46 -11.58 10.95 -5.67
C ALA A 46 -12.79 10.56 -4.79
N SER A 47 -13.81 9.92 -5.39
CA SER A 47 -15.00 9.46 -4.66
C SER A 47 -14.79 8.17 -3.86
N PHE A 48 -13.73 7.40 -4.14
CA PHE A 48 -13.52 6.10 -3.51
C PHE A 48 -12.07 5.79 -3.12
N LEU A 49 -11.08 6.52 -3.65
CA LEU A 49 -9.69 6.29 -3.28
C LEU A 49 -9.25 7.21 -2.15
N GLU A 50 -8.91 6.60 -1.02
CA GLU A 50 -8.42 7.28 0.18
C GLU A 50 -6.93 7.03 0.39
N VAL A 51 -6.27 7.93 1.15
CA VAL A 51 -4.84 7.80 1.50
C VAL A 51 -4.54 6.45 2.15
N GLY A 52 -5.46 5.92 2.95
CA GLY A 52 -5.32 4.62 3.63
C GLY A 52 -5.45 3.40 2.73
N HIS A 53 -5.82 3.55 1.45
CA HIS A 53 -5.87 2.45 0.49
C HIS A 53 -4.51 2.11 -0.13
N PHE A 54 -3.51 2.99 0.02
CA PHE A 54 -2.15 2.70 -0.40
C PHE A 54 -1.47 1.79 0.62
N TYR A 55 -0.82 0.75 0.11
CA TYR A 55 0.02 -0.12 0.92
C TYR A 55 1.35 0.54 1.26
N GLU A 56 1.99 1.21 0.30
CA GLU A 56 3.26 1.90 0.52
C GLU A 56 3.05 3.28 1.16
N PRO A 57 3.54 3.51 2.41
CA PRO A 57 3.34 4.78 3.11
C PRO A 57 3.93 6.01 2.40
N LEU A 58 4.95 5.82 1.56
CA LEU A 58 5.48 6.89 0.72
C LEU A 58 4.47 7.29 -0.37
N HIS A 59 3.84 6.32 -1.04
CA HIS A 59 2.85 6.58 -2.08
C HIS A 59 1.60 7.27 -1.51
N ALA A 60 1.15 6.83 -0.33
CA ALA A 60 0.07 7.48 0.41
C ALA A 60 0.33 8.99 0.63
N ARG A 61 1.55 9.33 1.05
CA ARG A 61 1.98 10.73 1.27
C ARG A 61 2.03 11.55 -0.02
N ILE A 62 2.47 10.95 -1.12
CA ILE A 62 2.46 11.60 -2.43
C ILE A 62 1.02 11.88 -2.86
N PHE A 63 0.13 10.88 -2.76
CA PHE A 63 -1.28 11.04 -3.08
C PHE A 63 -1.95 12.14 -2.24
N GLU A 64 -1.68 12.18 -0.93
CA GLU A 64 -2.21 13.21 -0.04
C GLU A 64 -1.77 14.62 -0.49
N ALA A 65 -0.48 14.81 -0.80
CA ALA A 65 0.03 16.10 -1.22
C ALA A 65 -0.58 16.55 -2.56
N VAL A 66 -0.64 15.65 -3.54
CA VAL A 66 -1.23 15.92 -4.87
C VAL A 66 -2.72 16.25 -4.75
N SER A 67 -3.46 15.49 -3.94
CA SER A 67 -4.89 15.73 -3.69
C SER A 67 -5.15 17.14 -3.15
N LYS A 68 -4.30 17.62 -2.23
CA LYS A 68 -4.39 18.98 -1.67
C LYS A 68 -4.09 20.06 -2.71
N LEU A 69 -3.10 19.83 -3.57
CA LEU A 69 -2.73 20.78 -4.62
C LEU A 69 -3.82 20.91 -5.69
N ILE A 70 -4.36 19.78 -6.17
CA ILE A 70 -5.45 19.74 -7.15
C ILE A 70 -6.71 20.37 -6.56
N SER A 71 -7.13 19.97 -5.35
CA SER A 71 -8.34 20.52 -4.70
C SER A 71 -8.22 22.02 -4.39
N GLY A 72 -6.99 22.51 -4.20
CA GLY A 72 -6.70 23.93 -4.02
C GLY A 72 -6.55 24.71 -5.32
N GLY A 73 -6.60 24.06 -6.49
CA GLY A 73 -6.42 24.69 -7.81
C GLY A 73 -5.01 25.20 -8.09
N HIS A 74 -3.98 24.62 -7.47
CA HIS A 74 -2.59 25.06 -7.61
C HIS A 74 -1.87 24.45 -8.82
N ILE A 75 -2.41 23.35 -9.36
CA ILE A 75 -1.90 22.62 -10.54
C ILE A 75 -3.06 22.06 -11.35
#